data_AF-A0A926AQ25-F1
#
_entry.id   AF-A0A926AQ25-F1
#
_cell.length_a   1.000
_cell.length_b   1.000
_cell.length_c   1.000
_cell.angle_alpha   90.00
_cell.angle_beta   90.00
_cell.angle_gamma   90.00
#
_symmetry.space_group_name_H-M   'P 1'
#
loop_
_entity.id
_entity.type
_entity.pdbx_description
1 polymer ?
#
loop_
_entity_poly.entity_id
_entity_poly.type
_entity_poly.pdbx_seq_one_letter_code
_entity_poly.pdbx_strand_id
1 'polypeptide(L)'
;MRSRKIIASLFCASGVFGAAQAFGQGQPVQINDALYGLNRNNPTETLQHLRSDPPNSATAVKLGTAWNAGSIQSVQFDNYDGFRHAWDGNAMGMDFGSVANGARIFTLQTRIAPAAANPQATSALFDFPTYNTANPGAPLTVGRGAGLSVSPANNRITFTGVDGTLNGLIYVLDYNAGATPGTGAGASVTNGRQLTGVVQSGSASNTTATAWLDNDNILTLQHPTNGAGSPNATLKKVTIAANGSLSSTDVGTVALGAGTAAFSSLSYEPNVSPYVYLTTSQFSGSTINHLNILDPNNNFASVGSFDYSTSMNTARENAFDAKGNLYIGEFGNTTSTPLGGSIDRITKANIQANLANNNSAKWYIQDQAAALSAQFSGLDVAGAFLDYTTPGVTVNMRTKSVAVPYFPGTVNDPTAAIRARLLTGRNGGTWDGTGSAIVSSDAAAGTPRNRGIGYVQNTDILPGGVGTWGGLTLVAGDSAVLMKYTWYGDTDLNGIVDFDDYSRIDSGFNNNRTGWFNGDVDYNNIVDFDDYSLVDQAFNTQTGTLRRAMAYLDGSDRSDTGMDAPSLQLVMEHFGQFGEQYAAGFLASVPEPASLGALGLIAGVTLVRRRRR
;
A
#
# COMPACT_ATOMS: atom_id res chain seq x y z
N MET A 1 46.46 53.08 16.33
CA MET A 1 45.59 53.94 17.16
C MET A 1 44.86 54.93 16.27
N ARG A 2 43.57 55.20 16.55
CA ARG A 2 42.59 55.99 15.73
C ARG A 2 42.06 55.21 14.51
N SER A 3 40.82 55.34 14.03
CA SER A 3 39.53 55.86 14.54
C SER A 3 38.51 55.63 13.39
N ARG A 4 37.29 55.17 13.73
CA ARG A 4 35.98 55.39 13.09
C ARG A 4 35.89 55.67 11.58
N LYS A 5 34.94 54.99 10.90
CA LYS A 5 33.81 55.66 10.21
C LYS A 5 32.67 54.68 9.90
N ILE A 6 31.48 55.09 10.34
CA ILE A 6 30.17 54.58 9.95
C ILE A 6 29.88 55.11 8.54
N ILE A 7 29.42 54.24 7.64
CA ILE A 7 28.62 54.63 6.47
C ILE A 7 27.41 53.70 6.46
N ALA A 8 26.25 54.31 6.68
CA ALA A 8 24.96 53.71 6.37
C ALA A 8 24.69 53.91 4.87
N SER A 9 24.31 52.84 4.18
CA SER A 9 23.69 52.92 2.87
C SER A 9 22.46 52.03 2.85
N LEU A 10 21.32 52.70 2.76
CA LEU A 10 19.98 52.20 2.60
C LEU A 10 19.87 51.55 1.20
N PHE A 11 19.60 50.26 1.12
CA PHE A 11 19.05 49.64 -0.10
C PHE A 11 17.71 49.01 0.26
N CYS A 12 16.65 49.62 -0.26
CA CYS A 12 15.33 49.03 -0.36
C CYS A 12 15.43 47.94 -1.44
N ALA A 13 15.32 46.67 -1.05
CA ALA A 13 15.14 45.57 -1.97
C ALA A 13 13.78 44.94 -1.66
N SER A 14 12.87 45.16 -2.60
CA SER A 14 11.63 44.41 -2.82
C SER A 14 11.79 42.94 -2.43
N GLY A 15 10.93 42.49 -1.52
CA GLY A 15 10.87 41.10 -1.07
C GLY A 15 10.64 40.17 -2.24
N VAL A 16 11.72 39.51 -2.67
CA VAL A 16 11.61 38.22 -3.35
C VAL A 16 11.21 37.24 -2.24
N PHE A 17 9.91 36.95 -2.15
CA PHE A 17 9.43 35.78 -1.41
C PHE A 17 10.01 34.55 -2.11
N GLY A 18 11.15 34.07 -1.60
CA GLY A 18 11.66 32.75 -1.94
C GLY A 18 10.58 31.71 -1.64
N ALA A 19 10.34 30.84 -2.61
CA ALA A 19 9.31 29.80 -2.57
C ALA A 19 9.39 28.99 -1.26
N ALA A 20 8.26 28.91 -0.55
CA ALA A 20 8.11 28.02 0.59
C ALA A 20 8.18 26.56 0.12
N GLN A 21 8.99 25.79 0.84
CA GLN A 21 9.46 24.45 0.53
C GLN A 21 8.41 23.35 0.84
N ALA A 22 8.63 22.18 0.23
CA ALA A 22 7.83 20.96 0.28
C ALA A 22 7.58 20.38 1.69
N PHE A 23 6.64 19.41 1.76
CA PHE A 23 6.27 18.53 2.87
C PHE A 23 7.12 18.75 4.11
N GLY A 24 6.62 19.48 5.09
CA GLY A 24 7.43 19.89 6.23
C GLY A 24 7.73 18.70 7.13
N GLN A 25 8.78 17.93 6.84
CA GLN A 25 9.89 17.45 7.68
C GLN A 25 10.64 16.32 6.96
N GLY A 26 11.97 16.29 7.09
CA GLY A 26 12.88 15.45 6.28
C GLY A 26 12.84 13.94 6.57
N GLN A 27 11.67 13.35 6.83
CA GLN A 27 11.51 11.91 7.08
C GLN A 27 10.51 11.29 6.09
N PRO A 28 10.87 10.22 5.36
CA PRO A 28 9.92 9.51 4.51
C PRO A 28 8.80 8.87 5.35
N VAL A 29 7.64 8.69 4.72
CA VAL A 29 6.54 7.88 5.28
C VAL A 29 7.05 6.46 5.50
N GLN A 30 6.63 5.84 6.61
CA GLN A 30 6.91 4.44 6.96
C GLN A 30 5.60 3.70 7.21
N ILE A 31 5.68 2.36 7.23
CA ILE A 31 4.55 1.51 7.60
C ILE A 31 4.05 1.90 9.00
N ASN A 32 2.72 2.01 9.13
CA ASN A 32 1.96 2.45 10.31
C ASN A 32 2.08 3.95 10.67
N ASP A 33 2.67 4.78 9.81
CA ASP A 33 2.52 6.23 9.91
C ASP A 33 1.11 6.66 9.51
N ALA A 34 0.62 7.76 10.07
CA ALA A 34 -0.64 8.36 9.67
C ALA A 34 -0.42 9.70 8.96
N LEU A 35 -1.21 9.93 7.91
CA LEU A 35 -1.38 11.24 7.31
C LEU A 35 -2.75 11.79 7.72
N TYR A 36 -2.73 12.95 8.37
CA TYR A 36 -3.93 13.57 8.94
C TYR A 36 -4.18 14.93 8.30
N GLY A 37 -5.20 14.99 7.45
CA GLY A 37 -5.66 16.19 6.77
C GLY A 37 -6.52 17.05 7.69
N LEU A 38 -6.35 18.37 7.61
CA LEU A 38 -7.08 19.36 8.38
C LEU A 38 -7.62 20.45 7.46
N ASN A 39 -8.91 20.77 7.61
CA ASN A 39 -9.50 21.95 6.98
C ASN A 39 -9.07 23.23 7.73
N ARG A 40 -7.95 23.80 7.28
CA ARG A 40 -7.39 25.04 7.82
C ARG A 40 -7.08 26.04 6.72
N ASN A 41 -7.16 27.31 7.07
CA ASN A 41 -6.80 28.41 6.18
C ASN A 41 -5.28 28.57 6.02
N ASN A 42 -4.50 28.13 7.01
CA ASN A 42 -3.03 28.15 6.94
C ASN A 42 -2.52 26.89 6.21
N PRO A 43 -1.99 27.00 4.98
CA PRO A 43 -1.50 25.85 4.22
C PRO A 43 -0.46 25.03 4.99
N THR A 44 0.37 25.69 5.81
CA THR A 44 1.43 25.01 6.57
C THR A 44 0.92 24.12 7.71
N GLU A 45 -0.39 23.94 7.84
CA GLU A 45 -1.04 23.16 8.88
C GLU A 45 -2.18 22.27 8.36
N THR A 46 -2.41 22.21 7.05
CA THR A 46 -3.54 21.47 6.46
C THR A 46 -3.29 19.99 6.33
N LEU A 47 -2.06 19.53 6.59
CA LEU A 47 -1.70 18.12 6.58
C LEU A 47 -0.67 17.85 7.67
N GLN A 48 -0.79 16.73 8.37
CA GLN A 48 0.16 16.32 9.40
C GLN A 48 0.66 14.91 9.15
N HIS A 49 1.97 14.72 9.28
CA HIS A 49 2.60 13.40 9.28
C HIS A 49 2.82 12.98 10.73
N LEU A 50 2.28 11.83 11.11
CA LEU A 50 2.26 11.33 12.49
C LEU A 50 2.89 9.94 12.55
N ARG A 51 3.66 9.66 13.61
CA ARG A 51 4.32 8.38 13.84
C ARG A 51 4.30 8.02 15.33
N SER A 52 4.12 6.74 15.66
CA SER A 52 4.39 6.24 17.00
C SER A 52 5.90 6.08 17.21
N ASP A 53 6.47 6.72 18.23
CA ASP A 53 7.87 6.55 18.62
C ASP A 53 7.96 6.13 20.10
N PRO A 54 8.52 4.94 20.44
CA PRO A 54 8.96 3.88 19.53
C PRO A 54 7.81 3.28 18.70
N PRO A 55 8.10 2.51 17.64
CA PRO A 55 7.08 1.82 16.86
C PRO A 55 6.14 1.02 17.77
N ASN A 56 4.82 1.18 17.58
CA ASN A 56 3.74 0.61 18.41
C ASN A 56 3.49 1.29 19.77
N SER A 57 4.05 2.48 20.03
CA SER A 57 3.70 3.23 21.23
C SER A 57 2.20 3.57 21.28
N ALA A 58 1.71 3.85 22.48
CA ALA A 58 0.30 4.20 22.68
C ALA A 58 -0.10 5.55 22.06
N THR A 59 0.89 6.39 21.74
CA THR A 59 0.68 7.77 21.32
C THR A 59 1.57 8.15 20.15
N ALA A 60 1.04 8.85 19.16
CA ALA A 60 1.82 9.42 18.08
C ALA A 60 2.52 10.72 18.49
N VAL A 61 3.63 10.99 17.84
CA VAL A 61 4.23 12.31 17.73
C VAL A 61 4.03 12.86 16.32
N LYS A 62 3.97 14.18 16.25
CA LYS A 62 3.85 14.91 15.00
C LYS A 62 5.22 15.09 14.37
N LEU A 63 5.44 14.39 13.27
CA LEU A 63 6.66 14.49 12.48
C LEU A 63 6.62 15.64 11.50
N GLY A 64 5.50 16.26 11.15
CA GLY A 64 5.54 17.28 10.09
C GLY A 64 4.23 18.00 9.79
N THR A 65 4.28 19.13 9.05
CA THR A 65 3.07 19.93 8.71
C THR A 65 2.99 20.66 7.38
N ALA A 66 4.11 20.92 6.69
CA ALA A 66 4.03 21.91 5.63
C ALA A 66 3.41 21.31 4.37
N TRP A 67 2.22 21.77 3.98
CA TRP A 67 1.62 21.53 2.67
C TRP A 67 1.33 22.89 2.04
N ASN A 68 1.50 23.03 0.72
CA ASN A 68 1.33 24.34 0.05
C ASN A 68 0.07 24.39 -0.81
N ALA A 69 -1.00 23.73 -0.36
CA ALA A 69 -2.36 23.95 -0.86
C ALA A 69 -3.31 24.19 0.32
N GLY A 70 -4.54 24.60 0.02
CA GLY A 70 -5.57 24.91 1.03
C GLY A 70 -5.99 23.70 1.89
N SER A 71 -7.28 23.63 2.24
CA SER A 71 -7.85 22.59 3.09
C SER A 71 -7.67 21.16 2.53
N ILE A 72 -7.24 20.21 3.37
CA ILE A 72 -7.29 18.77 3.09
C ILE A 72 -8.27 18.12 4.06
N GLN A 73 -9.33 17.51 3.54
CA GLN A 73 -10.48 17.03 4.29
C GLN A 73 -10.68 15.52 4.20
N SER A 74 -9.95 14.86 3.29
CA SER A 74 -9.83 13.41 3.15
C SER A 74 -8.41 13.10 2.69
N VAL A 75 -7.85 11.99 3.16
CA VAL A 75 -6.54 11.50 2.75
C VAL A 75 -6.66 10.03 2.37
N GLN A 76 -5.91 9.60 1.37
CA GLN A 76 -5.89 8.19 0.95
C GLN A 76 -4.54 7.85 0.31
N PHE A 77 -3.85 6.83 0.83
CA PHE A 77 -2.72 6.19 0.16
C PHE A 77 -3.21 5.37 -1.03
N ASP A 78 -2.44 5.37 -2.10
CA ASP A 78 -2.72 4.56 -3.28
C ASP A 78 -2.37 3.07 -3.05
N ASN A 79 -2.72 2.22 -4.02
CA ASN A 79 -2.53 0.77 -3.92
C ASN A 79 -1.35 0.27 -4.76
N TYR A 80 -0.24 1.00 -4.75
CA TYR A 80 0.90 0.79 -5.64
C TYR A 80 1.43 -0.66 -5.64
N ASP A 81 1.74 -1.18 -6.83
CA ASP A 81 2.25 -2.54 -7.07
C ASP A 81 1.40 -3.68 -6.43
N GLY A 82 0.10 -3.44 -6.18
CA GLY A 82 -0.80 -4.41 -5.54
C GLY A 82 -0.65 -4.47 -4.02
N PHE A 83 -0.01 -3.46 -3.41
CA PHE A 83 0.01 -3.27 -1.97
C PHE A 83 -0.99 -2.19 -1.60
N ARG A 84 -2.00 -2.52 -0.78
CA ARG A 84 -2.98 -1.52 -0.37
C ARG A 84 -2.39 -0.54 0.62
N HIS A 85 -2.84 0.71 0.52
CA HIS A 85 -2.36 1.83 1.34
C HIS A 85 -0.83 1.95 1.33
N ALA A 86 -0.20 1.78 0.16
CA ALA A 86 1.23 1.63 0.05
C ALA A 86 1.99 2.83 0.64
N TRP A 87 2.77 2.59 1.70
CA TRP A 87 3.63 3.61 2.32
C TRP A 87 4.63 4.23 1.35
N ASP A 88 5.02 3.46 0.33
CA ASP A 88 5.90 3.87 -0.76
C ASP A 88 5.13 4.16 -2.06
N GLY A 89 3.80 4.15 -2.05
CA GLY A 89 2.97 4.62 -3.15
C GLY A 89 2.74 6.13 -3.09
N ASN A 90 1.94 6.70 -3.99
CA ASN A 90 1.49 8.09 -3.79
C ASN A 90 0.46 8.15 -2.67
N ALA A 91 0.34 9.30 -2.01
CA ALA A 91 -0.86 9.63 -1.24
C ALA A 91 -1.69 10.67 -2.00
N MET A 92 -2.97 10.75 -1.70
CA MET A 92 -3.90 11.72 -2.24
C MET A 92 -4.57 12.50 -1.12
N GLY A 93 -4.71 13.80 -1.31
CA GLY A 93 -5.43 14.68 -0.40
C GLY A 93 -6.59 15.34 -1.15
N MET A 94 -7.77 15.35 -0.55
CA MET A 94 -8.95 15.96 -1.15
C MET A 94 -9.36 17.23 -0.42
N ASP A 95 -9.53 18.30 -1.17
CA ASP A 95 -10.30 19.47 -0.75
C ASP A 95 -11.74 19.27 -1.21
N PHE A 96 -12.71 19.31 -0.29
CA PHE A 96 -14.12 19.13 -0.65
C PHE A 96 -14.65 20.31 -1.45
N GLY A 97 -14.00 21.47 -1.35
CA GLY A 97 -14.30 22.64 -2.15
C GLY A 97 -15.70 23.22 -1.90
N SER A 98 -16.34 23.71 -2.96
CA SER A 98 -17.62 24.41 -2.89
C SER A 98 -18.57 23.97 -4.00
N VAL A 99 -19.82 24.42 -3.93
CA VAL A 99 -20.83 24.15 -4.96
C VAL A 99 -20.48 24.78 -6.31
N ALA A 100 -19.67 25.86 -6.30
CA ALA A 100 -19.29 26.57 -7.53
C ALA A 100 -18.06 25.95 -8.21
N ASN A 101 -17.07 25.50 -7.42
CA ASN A 101 -15.79 25.03 -7.95
C ASN A 101 -15.62 23.51 -7.87
N GLY A 102 -16.48 22.83 -7.10
CA GLY A 102 -16.40 21.42 -6.82
C GLY A 102 -15.18 21.04 -5.98
N ALA A 103 -15.00 19.74 -5.80
CA ALA A 103 -13.84 19.16 -5.16
C ALA A 103 -12.54 19.35 -5.98
N ARG A 104 -11.42 19.30 -5.25
CA ARG A 104 -10.08 19.21 -5.84
C ARG A 104 -9.31 18.07 -5.19
N ILE A 105 -8.56 17.32 -5.99
CA ILE A 105 -7.70 16.23 -5.49
C ILE A 105 -6.25 16.61 -5.79
N PHE A 106 -5.37 16.38 -4.83
CA PHE A 106 -3.95 16.64 -4.92
C PHE A 106 -3.17 15.35 -4.71
N THR A 107 -2.00 15.23 -5.32
CA THR A 107 -1.06 14.15 -5.00
C THR A 107 -0.05 14.61 -3.95
N LEU A 108 0.10 13.80 -2.92
CA LEU A 108 0.98 13.98 -1.78
C LEU A 108 2.17 13.03 -1.93
N GLN A 109 3.38 13.57 -1.77
CA GLN A 109 4.63 12.81 -1.82
C GLN A 109 4.84 12.03 -0.52
N THR A 110 5.25 10.78 -0.62
CA THR A 110 5.51 9.87 0.51
C THR A 110 7.00 9.49 0.60
N ARG A 111 7.67 9.39 -0.56
CA ARG A 111 9.11 9.13 -0.70
C ARG A 111 9.84 10.47 -0.81
N ILE A 112 10.31 11.02 0.31
CA ILE A 112 11.11 12.24 0.27
C ILE A 112 12.46 11.94 -0.40
N ALA A 113 12.71 12.56 -1.57
CA ALA A 113 14.07 12.80 -2.03
C ALA A 113 14.51 14.16 -1.47
N PRO A 114 15.67 14.28 -0.83
CA PRO A 114 16.18 15.59 -0.40
C PRO A 114 16.18 16.56 -1.59
N ALA A 115 15.48 17.68 -1.47
CA ALA A 115 15.37 18.75 -2.48
C ALA A 115 14.59 18.46 -3.77
N ALA A 116 13.81 17.37 -3.89
CA ALA A 116 12.89 17.23 -5.01
C ALA A 116 11.69 18.18 -4.86
N ALA A 117 11.45 19.03 -5.86
CA ALA A 117 10.22 19.80 -5.94
C ALA A 117 9.03 18.84 -6.06
N ASN A 118 8.03 18.93 -5.17
CA ASN A 118 6.78 18.22 -5.38
C ASN A 118 6.09 18.83 -6.61
N PRO A 119 5.99 18.10 -7.74
CA PRO A 119 5.51 18.66 -9.00
C PRO A 119 4.03 19.09 -8.95
N GLN A 120 3.26 18.65 -7.94
CA GLN A 120 1.82 18.89 -7.83
C GLN A 120 1.41 19.63 -6.54
N ALA A 121 2.35 20.19 -5.76
CA ALA A 121 2.00 20.96 -4.57
C ALA A 121 1.20 22.25 -4.90
N THR A 122 1.25 22.74 -6.15
CA THR A 122 0.54 23.94 -6.60
C THR A 122 -0.53 23.68 -7.66
N SER A 123 -0.62 22.46 -8.20
CA SER A 123 -1.57 22.08 -9.25
C SER A 123 -2.30 20.81 -8.84
N ALA A 124 -3.63 20.84 -8.84
CA ALA A 124 -4.44 19.70 -8.47
C ALA A 124 -4.24 18.55 -9.47
N LEU A 125 -4.21 17.31 -8.97
CA LEU A 125 -4.37 16.10 -9.79
C LEU A 125 -5.71 16.14 -10.53
N PHE A 126 -6.74 16.68 -9.87
CA PHE A 126 -8.08 16.85 -10.43
C PHE A 126 -8.74 18.12 -9.91
N ASP A 127 -9.37 18.87 -10.81
CA ASP A 127 -10.41 19.85 -10.51
C ASP A 127 -11.46 19.85 -11.63
N PHE A 128 -12.71 20.16 -11.27
CA PHE A 128 -13.82 20.12 -12.22
C PHE A 128 -13.67 21.10 -13.40
N PRO A 129 -13.31 22.38 -13.20
CA PRO A 129 -13.12 23.32 -14.31
C PRO A 129 -12.11 22.84 -15.36
N THR A 130 -10.92 22.41 -14.92
CA THR A 130 -9.85 21.91 -15.81
C THR A 130 -10.31 20.64 -16.52
N TYR A 131 -10.89 19.68 -15.78
CA TYR A 131 -11.38 18.43 -16.35
C TYR A 131 -12.47 18.67 -17.41
N ASN A 132 -13.48 19.48 -17.10
CA ASN A 132 -14.61 19.73 -18.00
C ASN A 132 -14.18 20.51 -19.25
N THR A 133 -13.21 21.43 -19.11
CA THR A 133 -12.63 22.13 -20.26
C THR A 133 -11.91 21.17 -21.20
N ALA A 134 -11.18 20.19 -20.65
CA ALA A 134 -10.52 19.15 -21.43
C ALA A 134 -11.48 18.10 -22.01
N ASN A 135 -12.70 17.97 -21.46
CA ASN A 135 -13.68 16.93 -21.83
C ASN A 135 -15.05 17.52 -22.19
N PRO A 136 -15.16 18.39 -23.21
CA PRO A 136 -16.42 19.09 -23.53
C PRO A 136 -17.56 18.16 -23.97
N GLY A 137 -17.25 16.95 -24.46
CA GLY A 137 -18.25 15.95 -24.88
C GLY A 137 -18.81 15.10 -23.74
N ALA A 138 -18.18 15.12 -22.56
CA ALA A 138 -18.59 14.35 -21.39
C ALA A 138 -18.18 15.07 -20.09
N PRO A 139 -18.70 16.29 -19.84
CA PRO A 139 -18.37 17.01 -18.61
C PRO A 139 -18.97 16.29 -17.39
N LEU A 140 -18.26 16.36 -16.27
CA LEU A 140 -18.77 15.96 -14.97
C LEU A 140 -19.59 17.10 -14.35
N THR A 141 -20.66 16.73 -13.67
CA THR A 141 -21.43 17.67 -12.86
C THR A 141 -20.55 18.17 -11.72
N VAL A 142 -20.47 19.48 -11.53
CA VAL A 142 -19.67 20.06 -10.44
C VAL A 142 -20.34 19.75 -9.11
N GLY A 143 -19.58 19.21 -8.16
CA GLY A 143 -20.09 18.97 -6.81
C GLY A 143 -19.03 19.05 -5.73
N ARG A 144 -19.46 19.46 -4.53
CA ARG A 144 -18.64 19.41 -3.32
C ARG A 144 -18.32 17.95 -3.02
N GLY A 145 -17.05 17.69 -2.73
CA GLY A 145 -16.53 16.35 -2.49
C GLY A 145 -16.90 15.78 -1.13
N ALA A 146 -16.91 14.45 -1.04
CA ALA A 146 -16.78 13.70 0.20
C ALA A 146 -16.28 12.28 -0.10
N GLY A 147 -15.55 11.68 0.84
CA GLY A 147 -14.92 10.38 0.67
C GLY A 147 -13.83 10.39 -0.40
N LEU A 148 -12.87 9.49 -0.29
CA LEU A 148 -11.86 9.25 -1.31
C LEU A 148 -11.38 7.82 -1.13
N SER A 149 -11.38 7.02 -2.19
CA SER A 149 -10.74 5.70 -2.14
C SER A 149 -10.21 5.24 -3.48
N VAL A 150 -9.21 4.36 -3.42
CA VAL A 150 -8.48 3.84 -4.58
C VAL A 150 -8.81 2.38 -4.80
N SER A 151 -9.03 2.01 -6.06
CA SER A 151 -9.32 0.62 -6.44
C SER A 151 -8.14 -0.30 -6.10
N PRO A 152 -8.37 -1.59 -5.78
CA PRO A 152 -7.29 -2.54 -5.46
C PRO A 152 -6.20 -2.65 -6.53
N ALA A 153 -6.53 -2.59 -7.82
CA ALA A 153 -5.54 -2.63 -8.91
C ALA A 153 -4.83 -1.28 -9.16
N ASN A 154 -5.03 -0.29 -8.29
CA ASN A 154 -4.44 1.05 -8.36
C ASN A 154 -4.68 1.79 -9.68
N ASN A 155 -5.81 1.54 -10.33
CA ASN A 155 -6.11 2.08 -11.67
C ASN A 155 -7.35 2.97 -11.71
N ARG A 156 -8.06 3.13 -10.58
CA ARG A 156 -9.23 4.00 -10.46
C ARG A 156 -9.28 4.65 -9.09
N ILE A 157 -9.86 5.84 -9.05
CA ILE A 157 -10.26 6.52 -7.82
C ILE A 157 -11.75 6.78 -7.83
N THR A 158 -12.35 6.83 -6.65
CA THR A 158 -13.75 7.23 -6.48
C THR A 158 -13.91 8.20 -5.32
N PHE A 159 -14.89 9.07 -5.46
CA PHE A 159 -15.36 9.98 -4.43
C PHE A 159 -16.82 10.33 -4.71
N THR A 160 -17.47 10.99 -3.76
CA THR A 160 -18.89 11.36 -3.85
C THR A 160 -19.08 12.86 -3.99
N GLY A 161 -20.21 13.25 -4.60
CA GLY A 161 -20.65 14.63 -4.75
C GLY A 161 -21.87 14.89 -3.87
N VAL A 162 -21.69 15.72 -2.83
CA VAL A 162 -22.72 16.04 -1.83
C VAL A 162 -23.09 17.52 -1.89
N ASP A 163 -24.33 17.81 -2.28
CA ASP A 163 -24.93 19.13 -2.11
C ASP A 163 -26.47 19.03 -2.16
N GLY A 164 -27.16 20.01 -1.60
CA GLY A 164 -28.63 20.05 -1.56
C GLY A 164 -29.30 20.21 -2.92
N THR A 165 -28.56 20.66 -3.95
CA THR A 165 -29.04 20.82 -5.33
C THR A 165 -28.67 19.63 -6.23
N LEU A 166 -27.77 18.77 -5.77
CA LEU A 166 -27.30 17.61 -6.51
C LEU A 166 -28.17 16.40 -6.18
N ASN A 167 -28.56 15.64 -7.20
CA ASN A 167 -29.18 14.33 -7.01
C ASN A 167 -28.10 13.30 -6.63
N GLY A 168 -27.38 13.54 -5.52
CA GLY A 168 -26.33 12.72 -4.90
C GLY A 168 -25.47 11.88 -5.84
N LEU A 169 -24.26 12.36 -6.12
CA LEU A 169 -23.38 11.79 -7.14
C LEU A 169 -22.33 10.85 -6.54
N ILE A 170 -21.94 9.85 -7.32
CA ILE A 170 -20.64 9.20 -7.20
C ILE A 170 -19.84 9.45 -8.47
N TYR A 171 -18.55 9.68 -8.33
CA TYR A 171 -17.61 9.85 -9.43
C TYR A 171 -16.61 8.71 -9.42
N VAL A 172 -16.26 8.21 -10.60
CA VAL A 172 -15.17 7.25 -10.80
C VAL A 172 -14.26 7.79 -11.89
N LEU A 173 -12.97 7.88 -11.63
CA LEU A 173 -11.97 8.30 -12.60
C LEU A 173 -10.93 7.21 -12.76
N ASP A 174 -10.41 7.06 -13.97
CA ASP A 174 -9.23 6.23 -14.21
C ASP A 174 -8.01 6.96 -13.64
N TYR A 175 -7.16 6.22 -12.93
CA TYR A 175 -6.01 6.73 -12.21
C TYR A 175 -4.72 6.10 -12.74
N ASN A 176 -3.71 6.94 -12.93
CA ASN A 176 -2.36 6.52 -13.20
C ASN A 176 -1.46 7.14 -12.12
N ALA A 177 -0.72 6.29 -11.40
CA ALA A 177 0.20 6.69 -10.34
C ALA A 177 1.47 7.41 -10.86
N GLY A 178 1.71 7.41 -12.17
CA GLY A 178 2.89 7.98 -12.80
C GLY A 178 4.08 7.02 -12.85
N ALA A 179 5.17 7.44 -13.49
CA ALA A 179 6.36 6.62 -13.69
C ALA A 179 7.23 6.46 -12.43
N THR A 180 7.08 7.37 -11.46
CA THR A 180 7.83 7.36 -10.20
C THR A 180 6.88 7.49 -9.00
N PRO A 181 6.04 6.47 -8.70
CA PRO A 181 5.09 6.53 -7.60
C PRO A 181 5.77 6.79 -6.25
N GLY A 182 5.05 7.50 -5.39
CA GLY A 182 5.55 8.06 -4.14
C GLY A 182 6.17 9.45 -4.27
N THR A 183 6.37 9.96 -5.49
CA THR A 183 6.79 11.36 -5.74
C THR A 183 5.65 12.26 -6.26
N GLY A 184 4.54 11.66 -6.70
CA GLY A 184 3.48 12.34 -7.43
C GLY A 184 3.82 12.77 -8.86
N ALA A 185 5.05 12.55 -9.32
CA ALA A 185 5.47 12.92 -10.66
C ALA A 185 4.76 12.08 -11.73
N GLY A 186 4.05 12.76 -12.64
CA GLY A 186 3.33 12.11 -13.74
C GLY A 186 2.03 11.43 -13.34
N ALA A 187 1.57 11.58 -12.09
CA ALA A 187 0.26 11.11 -11.70
C ALA A 187 -0.83 11.88 -12.45
N SER A 188 -1.86 11.17 -12.92
CA SER A 188 -2.94 11.76 -13.72
C SER A 188 -4.26 11.03 -13.50
N VAL A 189 -5.37 11.73 -13.72
CA VAL A 189 -6.70 11.12 -13.82
C VAL A 189 -7.35 11.42 -15.17
N THR A 190 -8.14 10.47 -15.66
CA THR A 190 -8.84 10.57 -16.94
C THR A 190 -10.20 9.86 -16.88
N ASN A 191 -10.98 9.95 -17.96
CA ASN A 191 -12.17 9.11 -18.18
C ASN A 191 -13.14 9.09 -16.99
N GLY A 192 -13.44 10.28 -16.49
CA GLY A 192 -14.39 10.50 -15.41
C GLY A 192 -15.80 10.07 -15.80
N ARG A 193 -16.42 9.32 -14.90
CA ARG A 193 -17.79 8.80 -14.99
C ARG A 193 -18.54 9.22 -13.76
N GLN A 194 -19.85 9.42 -13.87
CA GLN A 194 -20.70 9.77 -12.74
C GLN A 194 -22.03 9.04 -12.77
N LEU A 195 -22.60 8.80 -11.59
CA LEU A 195 -23.93 8.23 -11.41
C LEU A 195 -24.70 9.03 -10.35
N THR A 196 -25.91 9.46 -10.69
CA THR A 196 -26.84 10.18 -9.79
C THR A 196 -27.68 9.23 -8.96
N GLY A 197 -28.20 9.71 -7.82
CA GLY A 197 -29.12 8.98 -6.94
C GLY A 197 -28.43 7.94 -6.07
N VAL A 198 -27.10 8.01 -5.96
CA VAL A 198 -26.29 7.06 -5.20
C VAL A 198 -26.17 7.50 -3.76
N VAL A 199 -25.77 8.75 -3.53
CA VAL A 199 -25.77 9.34 -2.19
C VAL A 199 -26.98 10.23 -2.00
N GLN A 200 -27.19 10.73 -0.79
CA GLN A 200 -28.36 11.51 -0.48
C GLN A 200 -28.19 12.95 -1.01
N SER A 201 -29.25 13.50 -1.62
CA SER A 201 -29.39 14.94 -1.86
C SER A 201 -29.49 15.65 -0.51
N GLY A 202 -28.52 16.47 -0.13
CA GLY A 202 -28.50 17.02 1.23
C GLY A 202 -27.30 17.88 1.61
N SER A 203 -27.45 18.55 2.76
CA SER A 203 -26.60 19.65 3.27
C SER A 203 -25.09 19.43 3.11
N ALA A 204 -24.37 20.53 2.85
CA ALA A 204 -22.91 20.65 2.89
C ALA A 204 -22.26 20.18 4.22
N SER A 205 -23.08 19.85 5.23
CA SER A 205 -22.67 19.32 6.53
C SER A 205 -22.45 17.81 6.56
N ASN A 206 -22.85 17.05 5.54
CA ASN A 206 -22.72 15.58 5.54
C ASN A 206 -21.45 15.11 4.82
N THR A 207 -20.86 14.01 5.30
CA THR A 207 -19.79 13.29 4.58
C THR A 207 -20.21 11.85 4.32
N THR A 208 -19.97 11.41 3.09
CA THR A 208 -20.26 10.04 2.63
C THR A 208 -18.96 9.29 2.38
N ALA A 209 -18.94 8.04 2.80
CA ALA A 209 -17.81 7.15 2.66
C ALA A 209 -17.79 6.43 1.31
N THR A 210 -16.60 6.01 0.88
CA THR A 210 -16.41 5.16 -0.28
C THR A 210 -15.35 4.10 0.02
N ALA A 211 -15.64 2.83 -0.21
CA ALA A 211 -14.65 1.75 -0.13
C ALA A 211 -14.79 0.81 -1.33
N TRP A 212 -13.68 0.27 -1.81
CA TRP A 212 -13.71 -0.70 -2.92
C TRP A 212 -13.80 -2.12 -2.37
N LEU A 213 -14.82 -2.87 -2.78
CA LEU A 213 -15.01 -4.28 -2.43
C LEU A 213 -14.11 -5.18 -3.29
N ASP A 214 -13.94 -4.80 -4.55
CA ASP A 214 -13.03 -5.39 -5.53
C ASP A 214 -12.67 -4.29 -6.56
N ASN A 215 -12.15 -4.65 -7.73
CA ASN A 215 -11.73 -3.64 -8.71
C ASN A 215 -12.89 -2.98 -9.49
N ASP A 216 -14.10 -3.51 -9.39
CA ASP A 216 -15.29 -3.08 -10.16
C ASP A 216 -16.49 -2.74 -9.27
N ASN A 217 -16.46 -3.05 -7.98
CA ASN A 217 -17.54 -2.80 -7.03
C ASN A 217 -17.10 -1.85 -5.93
N ILE A 218 -17.84 -0.75 -5.77
CA ILE A 218 -17.66 0.27 -4.75
C ILE A 218 -18.82 0.18 -3.77
N LEU A 219 -18.55 0.20 -2.48
CA LEU A 219 -19.53 0.37 -1.42
C LEU A 219 -19.56 1.84 -0.98
N THR A 220 -20.76 2.38 -0.81
CA THR A 220 -20.99 3.70 -0.25
C THR A 220 -22.26 3.72 0.59
N LEU A 221 -22.49 4.82 1.31
CA LEU A 221 -23.62 4.99 2.20
C LEU A 221 -24.49 6.16 1.73
N GLN A 222 -25.76 5.89 1.49
CA GLN A 222 -26.79 6.90 1.31
C GLN A 222 -27.37 7.25 2.68
N HIS A 223 -27.00 8.42 3.21
CA HIS A 223 -27.56 8.94 4.45
C HIS A 223 -29.08 9.22 4.36
N PRO A 224 -29.79 9.20 5.50
CA PRO A 224 -31.15 9.73 5.57
C PRO A 224 -31.15 11.26 5.52
N THR A 225 -32.23 11.85 4.99
CA THR A 225 -32.40 13.30 4.99
C THR A 225 -32.25 13.91 6.38
N ASN A 226 -31.33 14.87 6.52
CA ASN A 226 -31.07 15.56 7.78
C ASN A 226 -32.37 16.11 8.37
N GLY A 227 -32.65 15.79 9.63
CA GLY A 227 -33.86 16.23 10.33
C GLY A 227 -35.16 15.55 9.87
N ALA A 228 -35.13 14.59 8.94
CA ALA A 228 -36.33 13.92 8.44
C ALA A 228 -36.85 12.80 9.36
N GLY A 229 -36.24 12.59 10.53
CA GLY A 229 -36.65 11.55 11.48
C GLY A 229 -36.44 10.12 10.98
N SER A 230 -35.81 9.91 9.82
CA SER A 230 -35.44 8.57 9.32
C SER A 230 -34.20 8.08 10.07
N PRO A 231 -34.29 6.98 10.84
CA PRO A 231 -33.17 6.49 11.63
C PRO A 231 -32.16 5.67 10.80
N ASN A 232 -32.43 5.42 9.51
CA ASN A 232 -31.70 4.43 8.72
C ASN A 232 -31.06 5.06 7.48
N ALA A 233 -29.80 4.68 7.23
CA ALA A 233 -29.09 4.87 5.99
C ALA A 233 -29.16 3.61 5.11
N THR A 234 -29.02 3.78 3.80
CA THR A 234 -29.01 2.68 2.84
C THR A 234 -27.59 2.43 2.35
N LEU A 235 -27.11 1.20 2.44
CA LEU A 235 -25.85 0.79 1.82
C LEU A 235 -26.08 0.59 0.33
N LYS A 236 -25.23 1.22 -0.47
CA LYS A 236 -25.27 1.17 -1.93
C LYS A 236 -24.02 0.50 -2.42
N LYS A 237 -24.19 -0.51 -3.28
CA LYS A 237 -23.12 -1.05 -4.10
C LYS A 237 -23.21 -0.41 -5.47
N VAL A 238 -22.13 0.22 -5.92
CA VAL A 238 -21.97 0.77 -7.26
C VAL A 238 -21.08 -0.18 -8.05
N THR A 239 -21.59 -0.68 -9.17
CA THR A 239 -20.86 -1.62 -10.04
C THR A 239 -20.46 -0.91 -11.33
N ILE A 240 -19.19 -1.08 -11.70
CA ILE A 240 -18.60 -0.65 -12.96
C ILE A 240 -18.66 -1.84 -13.92
N ALA A 241 -19.47 -1.73 -14.97
CA ALA A 241 -19.52 -2.75 -16.01
C ALA A 241 -18.25 -2.71 -16.89
N ALA A 242 -18.00 -3.77 -17.67
CA ALA A 242 -16.84 -3.85 -18.55
C ALA A 242 -16.73 -2.71 -19.58
N ASN A 243 -17.86 -2.11 -19.97
CA ASN A 243 -17.91 -0.94 -20.86
C ASN A 243 -17.72 0.40 -20.11
N GLY A 244 -17.43 0.36 -18.80
CA GLY A 244 -17.30 1.52 -17.93
C GLY A 244 -18.62 2.08 -17.38
N SER A 245 -19.80 1.60 -17.80
CA SER A 245 -21.07 2.14 -17.29
C SER A 245 -21.25 1.87 -15.80
N LEU A 246 -21.76 2.85 -15.07
CA LEU A 246 -22.03 2.75 -13.64
C LEU A 246 -23.48 2.35 -13.39
N SER A 247 -23.70 1.45 -12.44
CA SER A 247 -25.02 1.08 -11.92
C SER A 247 -24.98 1.02 -10.40
N SER A 248 -26.11 1.16 -9.73
CA SER A 248 -26.18 1.08 -8.27
C SER A 248 -27.32 0.17 -7.82
N THR A 249 -27.07 -0.59 -6.76
CA THR A 249 -28.03 -1.47 -6.09
C THR A 249 -27.99 -1.27 -4.58
N ASP A 250 -29.15 -1.33 -3.94
CA ASP A 250 -29.27 -1.31 -2.50
C ASP A 250 -28.88 -2.69 -1.96
N VAL A 251 -27.92 -2.73 -1.03
CA VAL A 251 -27.34 -3.98 -0.53
C VAL A 251 -27.51 -4.17 0.97
N GLY A 252 -28.04 -3.16 1.67
CA GLY A 252 -28.32 -3.25 3.09
C GLY A 252 -28.82 -1.94 3.68
N THR A 253 -29.17 -1.97 4.95
CA THR A 253 -29.61 -0.80 5.71
C THR A 253 -28.87 -0.75 7.03
N VAL A 254 -28.44 0.45 7.44
CA VAL A 254 -27.71 0.68 8.69
C VAL A 254 -28.47 1.69 9.53
N ALA A 255 -28.73 1.36 10.80
CA ALA A 255 -29.32 2.30 11.73
C ALA A 255 -28.27 3.33 12.17
N LEU A 256 -28.55 4.61 11.91
CA LEU A 256 -27.76 5.75 12.37
C LEU A 256 -28.36 6.37 13.64
N GLY A 257 -29.68 6.28 13.82
CA GLY A 257 -30.43 7.03 14.82
C GLY A 257 -30.97 8.36 14.28
N ALA A 258 -31.62 9.17 15.13
CA ALA A 258 -32.15 10.48 14.72
C ALA A 258 -31.06 11.55 14.91
N GLY A 259 -30.81 12.40 13.89
CA GLY A 259 -29.79 13.45 13.95
C GLY A 259 -29.88 14.50 12.83
N THR A 260 -29.06 15.56 12.93
CA THR A 260 -29.10 16.75 12.05
C THR A 260 -27.90 16.89 11.10
N ALA A 261 -26.82 16.15 11.32
CA ALA A 261 -25.68 16.00 10.41
C ALA A 261 -25.19 14.56 10.47
N ALA A 262 -24.78 13.98 9.35
CA ALA A 262 -24.31 12.61 9.27
C ALA A 262 -22.94 12.52 8.60
N PHE A 263 -21.98 11.95 9.33
CA PHE A 263 -20.64 11.65 8.85
C PHE A 263 -20.48 10.14 8.73
N SER A 264 -19.74 9.69 7.72
CA SER A 264 -19.43 8.27 7.57
C SER A 264 -18.04 8.04 7.00
N SER A 265 -17.44 6.91 7.41
CA SER A 265 -16.23 6.33 6.82
C SER A 265 -16.42 4.83 6.62
N LEU A 266 -15.81 4.29 5.58
CA LEU A 266 -15.79 2.87 5.27
C LEU A 266 -14.33 2.47 5.06
N SER A 267 -13.90 1.43 5.76
CA SER A 267 -12.64 0.72 5.49
C SER A 267 -12.94 -0.74 5.20
N TYR A 268 -12.26 -1.29 4.18
CA TYR A 268 -12.36 -2.69 3.81
C TYR A 268 -11.01 -3.24 3.39
N GLU A 269 -10.36 -3.88 4.36
CA GLU A 269 -9.03 -4.48 4.21
C GLU A 269 -9.10 -6.00 4.41
N PRO A 270 -9.45 -6.78 3.36
CA PRO A 270 -9.71 -8.23 3.48
C PRO A 270 -8.52 -9.05 4.00
N ASN A 271 -7.30 -8.52 3.88
CA ASN A 271 -6.09 -9.16 4.39
C ASN A 271 -5.89 -8.93 5.91
N VAL A 272 -6.62 -7.98 6.49
CA VAL A 272 -6.60 -7.63 7.92
C VAL A 272 -7.84 -8.16 8.63
N SER A 273 -9.02 -7.99 8.01
CA SER A 273 -10.31 -8.49 8.50
C SER A 273 -11.24 -8.77 7.30
N PRO A 274 -12.03 -9.86 7.30
CA PRO A 274 -12.94 -10.16 6.21
C PRO A 274 -14.15 -9.20 6.12
N TYR A 275 -14.32 -8.33 7.11
CA TYR A 275 -15.49 -7.46 7.27
C TYR A 275 -15.24 -6.03 6.81
N VAL A 276 -16.34 -5.33 6.50
CA VAL A 276 -16.35 -3.89 6.24
C VAL A 276 -16.59 -3.15 7.56
N TYR A 277 -15.80 -2.10 7.80
CA TYR A 277 -15.88 -1.28 9.01
C TYR A 277 -16.50 0.08 8.67
N LEU A 278 -17.78 0.23 9.01
CA LEU A 278 -18.54 1.45 8.81
C LEU A 278 -18.56 2.26 10.10
N THR A 279 -17.84 3.37 10.12
CA THR A 279 -17.94 4.35 11.19
C THR A 279 -18.94 5.43 10.81
N THR A 280 -19.83 5.80 11.72
CA THR A 280 -20.82 6.85 11.52
C THR A 280 -20.87 7.79 12.71
N SER A 281 -21.06 9.08 12.45
CA SER A 281 -21.22 10.08 13.51
C SER A 281 -22.36 11.04 13.20
N GLN A 282 -23.08 11.49 14.23
CA GLN A 282 -24.20 12.43 14.07
C GLN A 282 -24.39 13.38 15.25
N PHE A 283 -24.94 14.57 14.98
CA PHE A 283 -25.35 15.53 16.02
C PHE A 283 -26.84 15.41 16.35
N SER A 284 -27.15 15.06 17.59
CA SER A 284 -28.51 14.93 18.13
C SER A 284 -28.58 15.29 19.62
N GLY A 285 -28.40 16.58 19.95
CA GLY A 285 -28.30 17.07 21.34
C GLY A 285 -26.97 16.73 22.04
N SER A 286 -26.39 15.57 21.70
CA SER A 286 -24.99 15.16 21.89
C SER A 286 -24.45 14.61 20.56
N THR A 287 -23.13 14.43 20.44
CA THR A 287 -22.59 13.63 19.33
C THR A 287 -22.80 12.15 19.62
N ILE A 288 -23.24 11.41 18.61
CA ILE A 288 -23.38 9.96 18.65
C ILE A 288 -22.38 9.39 17.65
N ASN A 289 -21.55 8.43 18.07
CA ASN A 289 -20.51 7.79 17.26
C ASN A 289 -20.72 6.27 17.29
N HIS A 290 -20.87 5.63 16.14
CA HIS A 290 -21.07 4.19 16.03
C HIS A 290 -20.04 3.58 15.09
N LEU A 291 -19.58 2.37 15.42
CA LEU A 291 -18.84 1.49 14.53
C LEU A 291 -19.70 0.26 14.24
N ASN A 292 -20.10 0.10 12.99
CA ASN A 292 -20.83 -1.05 12.48
C ASN A 292 -19.87 -1.95 11.69
N ILE A 293 -19.87 -3.25 11.99
CA ILE A 293 -19.09 -4.27 11.31
C ILE A 293 -20.05 -5.07 10.43
N LEU A 294 -19.77 -5.12 9.13
CA LEU A 294 -20.67 -5.66 8.11
C LEU A 294 -19.99 -6.78 7.34
N ASP A 295 -20.71 -7.87 7.09
CA ASP A 295 -20.19 -9.01 6.33
C ASP A 295 -20.51 -8.89 4.82
N PRO A 296 -19.51 -8.56 3.97
CA PRO A 296 -19.73 -8.43 2.53
C PRO A 296 -20.15 -9.75 1.86
N ASN A 297 -19.86 -10.91 2.47
CA ASN A 297 -20.23 -12.22 1.94
C ASN A 297 -21.63 -12.67 2.39
N ASN A 298 -22.25 -11.95 3.33
CA ASN A 298 -23.58 -12.25 3.85
C ASN A 298 -24.51 -11.02 3.72
N ASN A 299 -24.60 -10.47 2.50
CA ASN A 299 -25.45 -9.33 2.17
C ASN A 299 -25.29 -8.14 3.13
N PHE A 300 -24.05 -7.86 3.56
CA PHE A 300 -23.73 -6.79 4.49
C PHE A 300 -24.50 -6.87 5.81
N ALA A 301 -24.84 -8.08 6.25
CA ALA A 301 -25.41 -8.29 7.57
C ALA A 301 -24.47 -7.71 8.65
N SER A 302 -25.06 -6.98 9.61
CA SER A 302 -24.30 -6.49 10.75
C SER A 302 -23.87 -7.67 11.61
N VAL A 303 -22.56 -7.87 11.74
CA VAL A 303 -21.97 -8.85 12.65
C VAL A 303 -21.59 -8.23 13.98
N GLY A 304 -21.45 -6.90 14.04
CA GLY A 304 -21.22 -6.15 15.28
C GLY A 304 -21.62 -4.67 15.14
N SER A 305 -22.00 -4.06 16.26
CA SER A 305 -22.28 -2.63 16.36
C SER A 305 -21.85 -2.14 17.73
N PHE A 306 -21.03 -1.09 17.77
CA PHE A 306 -20.41 -0.59 19.01
C PHE A 306 -20.55 0.92 19.10
N ASP A 307 -20.90 1.41 20.29
CA ASP A 307 -21.07 2.83 20.59
C ASP A 307 -19.75 3.42 21.12
N TYR A 308 -19.26 4.48 20.49
CA TYR A 308 -18.05 5.22 20.85
C TYR A 308 -18.34 6.69 21.23
N SER A 309 -19.60 7.02 21.53
CA SER A 309 -20.06 8.39 21.78
C SER A 309 -19.46 9.04 23.03
N THR A 310 -18.95 8.26 24.00
CA THR A 310 -18.32 8.80 25.21
C THR A 310 -16.80 8.80 25.16
N SER A 311 -16.19 8.00 24.29
CA SER A 311 -14.73 7.98 24.12
C SER A 311 -14.24 8.88 22.98
N MET A 312 -15.11 9.22 22.02
CA MET A 312 -14.81 10.06 20.86
C MET A 312 -15.68 11.31 20.79
N ASN A 313 -15.15 12.40 20.24
CA ASN A 313 -15.95 13.61 20.01
C ASN A 313 -16.83 13.47 18.76
N THR A 314 -16.24 13.32 17.57
CA THR A 314 -16.97 13.18 16.31
C THR A 314 -16.13 12.38 15.34
N ALA A 315 -16.51 11.15 15.06
CA ALA A 315 -15.76 10.26 14.18
C ALA A 315 -15.85 10.70 12.70
N ARG A 316 -14.73 10.63 11.97
CA ARG A 316 -14.58 11.17 10.61
C ARG A 316 -14.17 10.15 9.57
N GLU A 317 -12.90 9.76 9.57
CA GLU A 317 -12.32 8.77 8.67
C GLU A 317 -11.68 7.67 9.49
N ASN A 318 -11.74 6.44 8.98
CA ASN A 318 -11.21 5.27 9.64
C ASN A 318 -10.24 4.52 8.72
N ALA A 319 -9.17 3.98 9.29
CA ALA A 319 -8.15 3.24 8.55
C ALA A 319 -7.47 2.21 9.46
N PHE A 320 -7.07 1.09 8.88
CA PHE A 320 -6.30 0.06 9.58
C PHE A 320 -4.80 0.28 9.43
N ASP A 321 -4.04 -0.10 10.45
CA ASP A 321 -2.59 -0.31 10.32
C ASP A 321 -2.25 -1.77 9.99
N ALA A 322 -0.97 -2.05 9.76
CA ALA A 322 -0.45 -3.40 9.50
C ALA A 322 -0.62 -4.38 10.68
N LYS A 323 -1.03 -3.91 11.85
CA LYS A 323 -1.22 -4.70 13.07
C LYS A 323 -2.69 -4.94 13.40
N GLY A 324 -3.62 -4.50 12.54
CA GLY A 324 -5.05 -4.67 12.74
C GLY A 324 -5.64 -3.69 13.77
N ASN A 325 -4.93 -2.64 14.14
CA ASN A 325 -5.48 -1.53 14.91
C ASN A 325 -6.32 -0.64 14.00
N LEU A 326 -7.49 -0.23 14.47
CA LEU A 326 -8.35 0.71 13.75
C LEU A 326 -8.10 2.12 14.29
N TYR A 327 -7.76 3.04 13.40
CA TYR A 327 -7.61 4.45 13.70
C TYR A 327 -8.83 5.21 13.23
N ILE A 328 -9.31 6.16 14.04
CA ILE A 328 -10.49 6.97 13.73
C ILE A 328 -10.15 8.43 13.98
N GLY A 329 -10.16 9.24 12.92
CA GLY A 329 -9.98 10.67 13.00
C GLY A 329 -11.17 11.37 13.64
N GLU A 330 -10.91 12.44 14.39
CA GLU A 330 -11.93 13.29 15.02
C GLU A 330 -11.88 14.73 14.48
N PHE A 331 -12.87 15.56 14.84
CA PHE A 331 -12.77 17.01 14.67
C PHE A 331 -11.51 17.54 15.37
N GLY A 332 -10.77 18.42 14.69
CA GLY A 332 -9.58 19.07 15.25
C GLY A 332 -9.89 20.19 16.24
N ASN A 333 -10.94 20.06 17.07
CA ASN A 333 -11.40 21.08 18.01
C ASN A 333 -12.00 20.45 19.28
N THR A 334 -11.44 20.77 20.44
CA THR A 334 -12.18 20.73 21.70
C THR A 334 -11.81 21.94 22.55
N THR A 335 -12.72 22.90 22.66
CA THR A 335 -12.68 23.93 23.70
C THR A 335 -13.00 23.37 25.09
N SER A 336 -13.24 22.06 25.23
CA SER A 336 -13.44 21.37 26.51
C SER A 336 -12.15 20.78 27.04
N THR A 337 -11.90 21.01 28.34
CA THR A 337 -10.85 20.35 29.12
C THR A 337 -11.39 19.07 29.79
N PRO A 338 -10.59 18.00 29.93
CA PRO A 338 -9.24 17.87 29.37
C PRO A 338 -9.28 17.75 27.85
N LEU A 339 -8.23 18.28 27.21
CA LEU A 339 -8.12 18.46 25.76
C LEU A 339 -8.43 17.15 25.01
N GLY A 340 -9.33 17.20 24.03
CA GLY A 340 -9.78 16.07 23.24
C GLY A 340 -8.76 15.67 22.17
N GLY A 341 -8.61 14.36 21.98
CA GLY A 341 -7.76 13.80 20.93
C GLY A 341 -8.28 14.08 19.53
N SER A 342 -7.35 14.07 18.58
CA SER A 342 -7.60 14.25 17.15
C SER A 342 -7.69 12.93 16.39
N ILE A 343 -7.09 11.87 16.95
CA ILE A 343 -7.18 10.51 16.42
C ILE A 343 -7.29 9.55 17.58
N ASP A 344 -8.29 8.68 17.51
CA ASP A 344 -8.49 7.55 18.39
C ASP A 344 -7.97 6.27 17.76
N ARG A 345 -7.54 5.34 18.61
CA ARG A 345 -7.13 3.99 18.21
C ARG A 345 -7.89 2.95 19.00
N ILE A 346 -8.36 1.92 18.31
CA ILE A 346 -8.88 0.69 18.89
C ILE A 346 -7.89 -0.42 18.55
N THR A 347 -7.24 -0.96 19.57
CA THR A 347 -6.16 -1.94 19.41
C THR A 347 -6.70 -3.28 18.94
N LYS A 348 -6.10 -3.88 17.90
CA LYS A 348 -6.51 -5.17 17.31
C LYS A 348 -8.02 -5.26 17.03
N ALA A 349 -8.57 -4.17 16.50
CA ALA A 349 -9.97 -4.01 16.12
C ALA A 349 -10.40 -4.93 14.97
N ASN A 350 -9.44 -5.48 14.24
CA ASN A 350 -9.69 -6.50 13.24
C ASN A 350 -10.33 -7.77 13.83
N ILE A 351 -10.08 -8.05 15.12
CA ILE A 351 -10.71 -9.12 15.89
C ILE A 351 -11.92 -8.58 16.64
N GLN A 352 -13.11 -9.05 16.25
CA GLN A 352 -14.38 -8.55 16.79
C GLN A 352 -14.48 -8.66 18.32
N ALA A 353 -13.91 -9.71 18.94
CA ALA A 353 -13.93 -9.89 20.39
C ALA A 353 -13.17 -8.78 21.16
N ASN A 354 -12.30 -8.02 20.48
CA ASN A 354 -11.58 -6.88 21.06
C ASN A 354 -12.38 -5.57 20.95
N LEU A 355 -13.52 -5.57 20.25
CA LEU A 355 -14.38 -4.40 20.14
C LEU A 355 -15.38 -4.38 21.31
N ALA A 356 -15.54 -3.20 21.91
CA ALA A 356 -16.50 -2.95 22.97
C ALA A 356 -16.88 -1.47 22.98
N ASN A 357 -18.05 -1.15 23.55
CA ASN A 357 -18.49 0.24 23.63
C ASN A 357 -17.45 1.10 24.35
N ASN A 358 -17.11 2.23 23.73
CA ASN A 358 -16.22 3.26 24.25
C ASN A 358 -14.82 2.77 24.65
N ASN A 359 -14.33 1.69 24.04
CA ASN A 359 -13.00 1.13 24.33
C ASN A 359 -11.87 1.71 23.46
N SER A 360 -12.09 2.87 22.81
CA SER A 360 -11.06 3.57 22.08
C SER A 360 -10.13 4.35 23.04
N ALA A 361 -8.90 4.58 22.60
CA ALA A 361 -7.95 5.41 23.33
C ALA A 361 -7.41 6.53 22.43
N LYS A 362 -7.12 7.69 23.01
CA LYS A 362 -6.48 8.80 22.29
C LYS A 362 -5.09 8.37 21.83
N TRP A 363 -4.87 8.31 20.53
CA TRP A 363 -3.56 8.02 19.95
C TRP A 363 -2.81 9.29 19.60
N TYR A 364 -3.51 10.30 19.09
CA TYR A 364 -2.90 11.59 18.79
C TYR A 364 -3.74 12.72 19.37
N ILE A 365 -3.08 13.61 20.11
CA ILE A 365 -3.65 14.83 20.64
C ILE A 365 -2.87 15.99 20.02
N GLN A 366 -3.57 16.87 19.32
CA GLN A 366 -2.95 17.99 18.65
C GLN A 366 -2.58 19.13 19.63
N ASP A 367 -1.44 19.77 19.39
CA ASP A 367 -1.03 21.00 20.09
C ASP A 367 -1.98 22.16 19.79
N GLN A 368 -2.45 22.83 20.86
CA GLN A 368 -3.49 23.85 20.84
C GLN A 368 -2.98 25.30 20.98
N ALA A 369 -1.67 25.54 20.93
CA ALA A 369 -1.08 26.86 21.18
C ALA A 369 -1.53 28.01 20.22
N ALA A 370 -2.35 27.72 19.21
CA ALA A 370 -3.23 28.70 18.57
C ALA A 370 -4.55 28.02 18.24
N ALA A 371 -5.67 28.61 18.66
CA ALA A 371 -7.04 28.11 18.48
C ALA A 371 -7.45 27.98 16.99
N LEU A 372 -6.89 27.02 16.28
CA LEU A 372 -7.18 26.76 14.88
C LEU A 372 -8.07 25.52 14.78
N SER A 373 -9.37 25.75 14.97
CA SER A 373 -10.39 24.71 14.79
C SER A 373 -10.42 24.23 13.34
N ALA A 374 -10.46 22.91 13.14
CA ALA A 374 -10.74 22.31 11.85
C ALA A 374 -12.08 21.57 11.95
N GLN A 375 -13.08 22.05 11.19
CA GLN A 375 -14.42 21.44 11.15
C GLN A 375 -14.45 20.13 10.34
N PHE A 376 -13.44 19.91 9.52
CA PHE A 376 -13.27 18.69 8.75
C PHE A 376 -11.83 18.22 8.86
N SER A 377 -11.69 16.92 8.99
CA SER A 377 -10.43 16.21 8.99
C SER A 377 -10.59 14.93 8.18
N GLY A 378 -9.46 14.49 7.64
CA GLY A 378 -9.31 13.23 6.95
C GLY A 378 -8.09 12.47 7.46
N LEU A 379 -8.11 11.16 7.37
CA LEU A 379 -7.07 10.29 7.91
C LEU A 379 -6.91 9.08 7.01
N ASP A 380 -5.65 8.77 6.73
CA ASP A 380 -5.29 7.42 6.31
C ASP A 380 -3.99 6.97 7.00
N VAL A 381 -3.82 5.66 7.12
CA VAL A 381 -2.67 5.01 7.74
C VAL A 381 -1.89 4.26 6.67
N ALA A 382 -0.60 4.56 6.57
CA ALA A 382 0.32 3.92 5.66
C ALA A 382 0.44 2.43 6.02
N GLY A 383 0.17 1.57 5.04
CA GLY A 383 0.30 0.14 5.14
C GLY A 383 1.34 -0.41 4.16
N ALA A 384 1.37 -1.74 4.07
CA ALA A 384 2.02 -2.50 3.02
C ALA A 384 1.22 -3.78 2.80
N PHE A 385 -0.10 -3.65 2.71
CA PHE A 385 -1.01 -4.81 2.70
C PHE A 385 -0.91 -5.51 1.35
N LEU A 386 -0.12 -6.57 1.27
CA LEU A 386 0.00 -7.38 0.06
C LEU A 386 -1.38 -7.93 -0.30
N ASP A 387 -1.91 -7.56 -1.46
CA ASP A 387 -3.23 -7.99 -1.90
C ASP A 387 -3.19 -9.39 -2.53
N TYR A 388 -3.21 -10.42 -1.68
CA TYR A 388 -3.28 -11.81 -2.12
C TYR A 388 -4.71 -12.32 -2.31
N THR A 389 -5.73 -11.60 -1.82
CA THR A 389 -7.13 -12.08 -1.80
C THR A 389 -7.99 -11.58 -2.96
N THR A 390 -7.70 -10.40 -3.51
CA THR A 390 -8.55 -9.80 -4.54
C THR A 390 -8.30 -10.44 -5.91
N PRO A 391 -9.32 -11.02 -6.56
CA PRO A 391 -9.18 -11.59 -7.89
C PRO A 391 -8.73 -10.55 -8.93
N GLY A 392 -7.81 -10.93 -9.81
CA GLY A 392 -7.35 -10.10 -10.93
C GLY A 392 -6.33 -9.02 -10.57
N VAL A 393 -6.10 -8.75 -9.28
CA VAL A 393 -5.01 -7.86 -8.85
C VAL A 393 -3.69 -8.59 -9.02
N THR A 394 -2.70 -7.99 -9.69
CA THR A 394 -1.33 -8.49 -9.75
C THR A 394 -0.48 -7.74 -8.73
N VAL A 395 0.25 -8.46 -7.87
CA VAL A 395 1.22 -7.87 -6.94
C VAL A 395 2.60 -7.93 -7.59
N ASN A 396 3.30 -6.80 -7.68
CA ASN A 396 4.68 -6.77 -8.13
C ASN A 396 5.63 -6.53 -6.95
N MET A 397 6.28 -7.59 -6.48
CA MET A 397 7.23 -7.53 -5.37
C MET A 397 8.49 -6.74 -5.73
N ARG A 398 8.86 -6.62 -7.01
CA ARG A 398 10.14 -6.03 -7.42
C ARG A 398 11.30 -6.64 -6.61
N THR A 399 12.09 -5.80 -5.94
CA THR A 399 13.13 -6.18 -4.98
C THR A 399 12.72 -6.05 -3.51
N LYS A 400 11.41 -5.92 -3.20
CA LYS A 400 10.92 -5.66 -1.83
C LYS A 400 11.12 -6.88 -0.92
N SER A 401 11.33 -6.59 0.36
CA SER A 401 11.04 -7.53 1.45
C SER A 401 9.74 -7.11 2.10
N VAL A 402 8.86 -8.06 2.39
CA VAL A 402 7.51 -7.80 2.90
C VAL A 402 7.21 -8.79 4.02
N ALA A 403 6.67 -8.31 5.13
CA ALA A 403 5.99 -9.15 6.09
C ALA A 403 4.48 -9.04 5.82
N VAL A 404 3.79 -10.17 5.73
CA VAL A 404 2.34 -10.26 5.57
C VAL A 404 1.76 -10.79 6.88
N PRO A 405 1.36 -9.89 7.81
CA PRO A 405 0.71 -10.31 9.04
C PRO A 405 -0.61 -11.00 8.74
N TYR A 406 -0.91 -12.01 9.55
CA TYR A 406 -2.23 -12.62 9.59
C TYR A 406 -2.66 -12.80 11.04
N PHE A 407 -3.96 -12.96 11.25
CA PHE A 407 -4.59 -12.79 12.54
C PHE A 407 -5.48 -14.00 12.84
N PRO A 408 -4.90 -15.10 13.36
CA PRO A 408 -5.66 -16.31 13.69
C PRO A 408 -6.95 -15.98 14.46
N GLY A 409 -8.08 -16.48 13.97
CA GLY A 409 -9.42 -16.14 14.46
C GLY A 409 -10.17 -15.12 13.60
N THR A 410 -9.50 -14.43 12.68
CA THR A 410 -10.14 -13.55 11.67
C THR A 410 -9.61 -13.84 10.27
N VAL A 411 -8.29 -13.76 10.09
CA VAL A 411 -7.58 -14.11 8.86
C VAL A 411 -6.58 -15.21 9.21
N ASN A 412 -6.85 -16.43 8.74
CA ASN A 412 -5.99 -17.59 8.98
C ASN A 412 -4.71 -17.53 8.12
N ASP A 413 -3.79 -18.45 8.36
CA ASP A 413 -2.50 -18.55 7.66
C ASP A 413 -2.67 -18.49 6.11
N PRO A 414 -2.16 -17.44 5.45
CA PRO A 414 -2.33 -17.23 4.02
C PRO A 414 -1.28 -17.95 3.16
N THR A 415 -0.38 -18.75 3.76
CA THR A 415 0.76 -19.37 3.07
C THR A 415 0.36 -20.11 1.79
N ALA A 416 -0.69 -20.93 1.82
CA ALA A 416 -1.14 -21.68 0.65
C ALA A 416 -1.68 -20.77 -0.47
N ALA A 417 -2.37 -19.68 -0.12
CA ALA A 417 -2.88 -18.70 -1.07
C ALA A 417 -1.74 -17.88 -1.69
N ILE A 418 -0.78 -17.44 -0.87
CA ILE A 418 0.43 -16.74 -1.33
C ILE A 418 1.24 -17.64 -2.27
N ARG A 419 1.50 -18.90 -1.89
CA ARG A 419 2.22 -19.87 -2.74
C ARG A 419 1.53 -20.07 -4.09
N ALA A 420 0.21 -20.23 -4.12
CA ALA A 420 -0.52 -20.40 -5.38
C ALA A 420 -0.36 -19.19 -6.32
N ARG A 421 -0.32 -17.98 -5.75
CA ARG A 421 -0.09 -16.75 -6.51
C ARG A 421 1.37 -16.57 -6.93
N LEU A 422 2.32 -17.03 -6.12
CA LEU A 422 3.75 -17.09 -6.47
C LEU A 422 3.99 -18.07 -7.61
N LEU A 423 3.37 -19.26 -7.59
CA LEU A 423 3.44 -20.23 -8.70
C LEU A 423 2.91 -19.62 -10.00
N THR A 424 1.75 -18.95 -9.93
CA THR A 424 1.17 -18.23 -11.07
C THR A 424 2.10 -17.13 -11.56
N GLY A 425 2.67 -16.34 -10.65
CA GLY A 425 3.57 -15.24 -11.00
C GLY A 425 4.91 -15.70 -11.55
N ARG A 426 5.50 -16.78 -11.00
CA ARG A 426 6.74 -17.40 -11.48
C ARG A 426 6.61 -17.82 -12.94
N ASN A 427 5.46 -18.36 -13.35
CA ASN A 427 5.14 -18.69 -14.75
C ASN A 427 6.28 -19.48 -15.45
N GLY A 428 6.74 -20.58 -14.84
CA GLY A 428 7.86 -21.37 -15.37
C GLY A 428 9.22 -20.69 -15.31
N GLY A 429 9.37 -19.64 -14.49
CA GLY A 429 10.61 -18.89 -14.25
C GLY A 429 10.70 -17.56 -15.01
N THR A 430 9.69 -17.18 -15.78
CA THR A 430 9.66 -15.87 -16.48
C THR A 430 9.30 -14.70 -15.58
N TRP A 431 8.64 -14.96 -14.43
CA TRP A 431 8.21 -13.94 -13.47
C TRP A 431 7.24 -12.88 -14.02
N ASP A 432 6.51 -13.19 -15.09
CA ASP A 432 5.58 -12.31 -15.79
C ASP A 432 4.12 -12.82 -15.79
N GLY A 433 3.78 -13.68 -14.82
CA GLY A 433 2.41 -14.21 -14.68
C GLY A 433 1.34 -13.11 -14.55
N THR A 434 0.18 -13.33 -15.16
CA THR A 434 -0.89 -12.33 -15.25
C THR A 434 -2.08 -12.67 -14.35
N GLY A 435 -2.92 -11.66 -14.04
CA GLY A 435 -4.14 -11.85 -13.24
C GLY A 435 -3.84 -11.92 -11.76
N SER A 436 -4.39 -12.91 -11.05
CA SER A 436 -4.14 -13.13 -9.62
C SER A 436 -2.75 -13.72 -9.37
N ALA A 437 -1.71 -12.91 -9.58
CA ALA A 437 -0.31 -13.33 -9.52
C ALA A 437 0.49 -12.49 -8.51
N ILE A 438 1.57 -13.07 -7.97
CA ILE A 438 2.63 -12.33 -7.29
C ILE A 438 3.88 -12.47 -8.15
N VAL A 439 4.25 -11.39 -8.82
CA VAL A 439 5.37 -11.31 -9.77
C VAL A 439 6.55 -10.53 -9.20
N SER A 440 7.67 -10.56 -9.91
CA SER A 440 8.79 -9.63 -9.70
C SER A 440 9.31 -9.19 -11.06
N SER A 441 9.11 -7.93 -11.40
CA SER A 441 9.65 -7.35 -12.64
C SER A 441 11.19 -7.40 -12.67
N ASP A 442 11.84 -7.35 -11.51
CA ASP A 442 13.30 -7.45 -11.39
C ASP A 442 13.79 -8.88 -11.62
N ALA A 443 13.07 -9.88 -11.12
CA ALA A 443 13.36 -11.29 -11.43
C ALA A 443 13.16 -11.58 -12.93
N ALA A 444 12.09 -11.05 -13.52
CA ALA A 444 11.78 -11.22 -14.95
C ALA A 444 12.88 -10.62 -15.86
N ALA A 445 13.43 -9.47 -15.47
CA ALA A 445 14.51 -8.78 -16.17
C ALA A 445 15.91 -9.36 -15.88
N GLY A 446 16.04 -10.20 -14.85
CA GLY A 446 17.31 -10.77 -14.42
C GLY A 446 17.95 -11.68 -15.46
N THR A 447 19.26 -11.52 -15.67
CA THR A 447 20.08 -12.43 -16.50
C THR A 447 21.39 -12.77 -15.77
N PRO A 448 21.60 -14.03 -15.36
CA PRO A 448 20.68 -15.18 -15.50
C PRO A 448 19.44 -15.05 -14.60
N ARG A 449 18.40 -15.85 -14.87
CA ARG A 449 17.14 -15.90 -14.10
C ARG A 449 17.26 -16.80 -12.87
N ASN A 450 18.14 -16.40 -11.97
CA ASN A 450 18.54 -17.17 -10.79
C ASN A 450 17.99 -16.60 -9.47
N ARG A 451 17.09 -15.62 -9.56
CA ARG A 451 16.40 -15.01 -8.42
C ARG A 451 14.90 -15.14 -8.57
N GLY A 452 14.24 -15.08 -7.42
CA GLY A 452 12.80 -15.17 -7.28
C GLY A 452 12.32 -14.53 -5.98
N ILE A 453 11.12 -14.89 -5.55
CA ILE A 453 10.55 -14.42 -4.28
C ILE A 453 10.49 -15.58 -3.29
N GLY A 454 11.41 -15.61 -2.35
CA GLY A 454 11.34 -16.57 -1.25
C GLY A 454 10.24 -16.20 -0.26
N TYR A 455 9.65 -17.21 0.39
CA TYR A 455 8.65 -17.02 1.44
C TYR A 455 8.80 -18.01 2.59
N VAL A 456 8.68 -17.56 3.83
CA VAL A 456 8.79 -18.40 5.03
C VAL A 456 7.85 -17.91 6.13
N GLN A 457 7.55 -18.73 7.14
CA GLN A 457 6.90 -18.21 8.35
C GLN A 457 7.90 -17.38 9.15
N ASN A 458 7.42 -16.35 9.86
CA ASN A 458 8.29 -15.54 10.71
C ASN A 458 9.03 -16.38 11.76
N THR A 459 8.40 -17.44 12.26
CA THR A 459 9.00 -18.37 13.22
C THR A 459 10.08 -19.28 12.64
N ASP A 460 10.18 -19.41 11.32
CA ASP A 460 11.18 -20.28 10.68
C ASP A 460 12.58 -19.65 10.75
N ILE A 461 12.67 -18.32 10.61
CA ILE A 461 13.95 -17.60 10.47
C ILE A 461 14.18 -16.50 11.52
N LEU A 462 13.14 -16.06 12.23
CA LEU A 462 13.27 -15.08 13.31
C LEU A 462 13.20 -15.78 14.67
N PRO A 463 14.22 -15.64 15.54
CA PRO A 463 14.17 -16.16 16.90
C PRO A 463 12.91 -15.69 17.66
N GLY A 464 12.06 -16.63 18.07
CA GLY A 464 10.80 -16.34 18.75
C GLY A 464 9.74 -15.62 17.87
N GLY A 465 9.94 -15.57 16.55
CA GLY A 465 9.10 -14.81 15.62
C GLY A 465 9.27 -13.29 15.70
N VAL A 466 10.30 -12.80 16.41
CA VAL A 466 10.53 -11.38 16.71
C VAL A 466 11.63 -10.80 15.83
N GLY A 467 11.38 -9.63 15.25
CA GLY A 467 12.35 -8.94 14.40
C GLY A 467 11.72 -7.84 13.57
N THR A 468 12.51 -7.17 12.74
CA THR A 468 11.98 -6.23 11.75
C THR A 468 12.17 -6.82 10.36
N TRP A 469 11.10 -6.87 9.57
CA TRP A 469 11.13 -7.40 8.21
C TRP A 469 10.32 -6.50 7.28
N GLY A 470 10.92 -6.07 6.16
CA GLY A 470 10.24 -5.22 5.19
C GLY A 470 9.76 -3.87 5.75
N GLY A 471 10.40 -3.37 6.82
CA GLY A 471 9.97 -2.15 7.52
C GLY A 471 8.91 -2.37 8.60
N LEU A 472 8.38 -3.59 8.78
CA LEU A 472 7.43 -3.92 9.83
C LEU A 472 8.13 -4.60 11.01
N THR A 473 7.97 -4.06 12.22
CA THR A 473 8.42 -4.70 13.46
C THR A 473 7.42 -5.77 13.89
N LEU A 474 7.84 -7.02 14.00
CA LEU A 474 7.12 -8.17 14.56
C LEU A 474 7.52 -8.38 16.02
N VAL A 475 6.54 -8.61 16.88
CA VAL A 475 6.74 -8.90 18.31
C VAL A 475 6.24 -10.30 18.67
N ALA A 476 6.56 -10.77 19.87
CA ALA A 476 6.20 -12.11 20.30
C ALA A 476 4.69 -12.34 20.22
N GLY A 477 4.28 -13.43 19.58
CA GLY A 477 2.88 -13.77 19.33
C GLY A 477 2.30 -13.22 18.03
N ASP A 478 3.02 -12.38 17.30
CA ASP A 478 2.64 -12.04 15.92
C ASP A 478 2.86 -13.24 15.00
N SER A 479 1.96 -13.40 14.03
CA SER A 479 2.06 -14.39 12.97
C SER A 479 2.16 -13.68 11.63
N ALA A 480 3.18 -14.03 10.83
CA ALA A 480 3.38 -13.39 9.53
C ALA A 480 4.11 -14.31 8.55
N VAL A 481 3.71 -14.23 7.28
CA VAL A 481 4.52 -14.77 6.18
C VAL A 481 5.54 -13.71 5.78
N LEU A 482 6.82 -14.07 5.84
CA LEU A 482 7.92 -13.22 5.39
C LEU A 482 8.24 -13.54 3.94
N MET A 483 8.36 -12.52 3.11
CA MET A 483 8.70 -12.64 1.70
C MET A 483 9.88 -11.75 1.37
N LYS A 484 10.74 -12.18 0.43
CA LYS A 484 11.90 -11.41 -0.02
C LYS A 484 12.30 -11.79 -1.44
N TYR A 485 12.67 -10.78 -2.22
CA TYR A 485 13.41 -10.99 -3.47
C TYR A 485 14.81 -11.52 -3.16
N THR A 486 15.07 -12.78 -3.53
CA THR A 486 16.32 -13.46 -3.21
C THR A 486 16.71 -14.51 -4.25
N TRP A 487 17.84 -15.18 -4.05
CA TRP A 487 18.31 -16.29 -4.87
C TRP A 487 17.42 -17.53 -4.73
N TYR A 488 17.25 -18.28 -5.81
CA TYR A 488 16.69 -19.63 -5.67
C TYR A 488 17.59 -20.46 -4.74
N GLY A 489 17.00 -21.01 -3.68
CA GLY A 489 17.72 -21.81 -2.68
C GLY A 489 18.26 -21.03 -1.48
N ASP A 490 18.08 -19.72 -1.38
CA ASP A 490 18.31 -18.99 -0.12
C ASP A 490 17.13 -19.28 0.83
N THR A 491 17.19 -20.43 1.50
CA THR A 491 16.06 -21.02 2.24
C THR A 491 15.73 -20.26 3.51
N ASP A 492 16.70 -19.60 4.12
CA ASP A 492 16.52 -18.77 5.32
C ASP A 492 16.45 -17.26 5.03
N LEU A 493 16.42 -16.89 3.75
CA LEU A 493 16.26 -15.52 3.26
C LEU A 493 17.38 -14.56 3.70
N ASN A 494 18.59 -15.06 3.96
CA ASN A 494 19.74 -14.27 4.40
C ASN A 494 20.42 -13.49 3.24
N GLY A 495 20.12 -13.84 1.99
CA GLY A 495 20.64 -13.21 0.76
C GLY A 495 21.81 -13.95 0.10
N ILE A 496 22.17 -15.14 0.59
CA ILE A 496 23.24 -16.00 0.09
C ILE A 496 22.67 -17.42 0.00
N VAL A 497 23.16 -18.21 -0.95
CA VAL A 497 22.95 -19.66 -1.00
C VAL A 497 24.23 -20.32 -0.50
N ASP A 498 24.17 -21.08 0.59
CA ASP A 498 25.34 -21.76 1.15
C ASP A 498 25.06 -23.19 1.64
N PHE A 499 25.99 -23.75 2.42
CA PHE A 499 25.87 -25.12 2.93
C PHE A 499 24.64 -25.33 3.83
N ASP A 500 24.26 -24.33 4.62
CA ASP A 500 23.12 -24.45 5.52
C ASP A 500 21.82 -24.57 4.71
N ASP A 501 21.74 -23.90 3.56
CA ASP A 501 20.63 -24.06 2.62
C ASP A 501 20.54 -25.45 2.02
N TYR A 502 21.65 -25.97 1.47
CA TYR A 502 21.67 -27.34 0.92
C TYR A 502 21.28 -28.38 1.96
N SER A 503 21.77 -28.23 3.19
CA SER A 503 21.41 -29.11 4.31
C SER A 503 19.90 -29.10 4.59
N ARG A 504 19.25 -27.94 4.51
CA ARG A 504 17.78 -27.82 4.66
C ARG A 504 17.03 -28.44 3.48
N ILE A 505 17.49 -28.23 2.25
CA ILE A 505 16.89 -28.81 1.04
C ILE A 505 16.99 -30.34 1.06
N ASP A 506 18.17 -30.88 1.37
CA ASP A 506 18.40 -32.33 1.50
C ASP A 506 17.49 -32.94 2.57
N SER A 507 17.34 -32.24 3.70
CA SER A 507 16.41 -32.64 4.75
C SER A 507 14.96 -32.60 4.26
N GLY A 508 14.58 -31.57 3.51
CA GLY A 508 13.26 -31.43 2.92
C GLY A 508 12.92 -32.57 1.96
N PHE A 509 13.82 -32.87 1.04
CA PHE A 509 13.73 -33.99 0.10
C PHE A 509 13.59 -35.33 0.83
N ASN A 510 14.52 -35.64 1.74
CA ASN A 510 14.56 -36.93 2.45
C ASN A 510 13.34 -37.17 3.36
N ASN A 511 12.66 -36.10 3.80
CA ASN A 511 11.50 -36.17 4.68
C ASN A 511 10.18 -35.81 3.98
N ASN A 512 10.17 -35.68 2.65
CA ASN A 512 9.00 -35.30 1.85
C ASN A 512 8.30 -34.02 2.35
N ARG A 513 9.10 -33.02 2.76
CA ARG A 513 8.59 -31.70 3.15
C ARG A 513 8.43 -30.82 1.92
N THR A 514 7.75 -29.70 2.09
CA THR A 514 7.40 -28.75 1.01
C THR A 514 7.60 -27.31 1.49
N GLY A 515 7.44 -26.36 0.57
CA GLY A 515 7.66 -24.94 0.82
C GLY A 515 9.13 -24.54 0.80
N TRP A 516 9.34 -23.25 0.54
CA TRP A 516 10.65 -22.65 0.26
C TRP A 516 11.72 -22.97 1.32
N PHE A 517 11.38 -22.87 2.61
CA PHE A 517 12.31 -23.16 3.71
C PHE A 517 12.85 -24.60 3.68
N ASN A 518 12.11 -25.53 3.08
CA ASN A 518 12.50 -26.93 2.93
C ASN A 518 13.04 -27.25 1.53
N GLY A 519 13.15 -26.27 0.63
CA GLY A 519 13.75 -26.43 -0.69
C GLY A 519 12.82 -26.54 -1.89
N ASP A 520 11.51 -26.35 -1.72
CA ASP A 520 10.56 -26.22 -2.84
C ASP A 520 10.60 -24.76 -3.31
N VAL A 521 11.52 -24.47 -4.24
CA VAL A 521 11.87 -23.12 -4.70
C VAL A 521 11.15 -22.76 -5.99
N ASP A 522 10.47 -23.73 -6.62
CA ASP A 522 9.62 -23.53 -7.80
C ASP A 522 8.11 -23.42 -7.49
N TYR A 523 7.73 -23.62 -6.21
CA TYR A 523 6.39 -23.47 -5.62
C TYR A 523 5.39 -24.59 -5.95
N ASN A 524 5.86 -25.75 -6.42
CA ASN A 524 5.00 -26.83 -6.91
C ASN A 524 4.52 -27.82 -5.82
N ASN A 525 4.95 -27.64 -4.56
CA ASN A 525 4.73 -28.55 -3.40
C ASN A 525 5.47 -29.88 -3.46
N ILE A 526 6.59 -29.94 -4.17
CA ILE A 526 7.48 -31.09 -4.22
C ILE A 526 8.89 -30.50 -4.12
N VAL A 527 9.78 -31.20 -3.41
CA VAL A 527 11.21 -30.95 -3.49
C VAL A 527 11.77 -32.04 -4.38
N ASP A 528 12.28 -31.69 -5.55
CA ASP A 528 12.85 -32.66 -6.49
C ASP A 528 14.03 -32.09 -7.30
N PHE A 529 14.40 -32.78 -8.38
CA PHE A 529 15.51 -32.40 -9.23
C PHE A 529 15.37 -31.00 -9.84
N ASP A 530 14.14 -30.57 -10.14
CA ASP A 530 13.90 -29.26 -10.76
C ASP A 530 14.29 -28.14 -9.78
N ASP A 531 14.05 -28.32 -8.48
CA ASP A 531 14.50 -27.39 -7.43
C ASP A 531 16.03 -27.33 -7.33
N TYR A 532 16.69 -28.48 -7.23
CA TYR A 532 18.17 -28.52 -7.17
C TYR A 532 18.79 -27.83 -8.38
N SER A 533 18.21 -27.98 -9.57
CA SER A 533 18.71 -27.31 -10.77
C SER A 533 18.69 -25.77 -10.66
N LEU A 534 17.67 -25.20 -10.01
CA LEU A 534 17.53 -23.78 -9.77
C LEU A 534 18.50 -23.29 -8.68
N VAL A 535 18.64 -24.07 -7.60
CA VAL A 535 19.56 -23.77 -6.50
C VAL A 535 21.01 -23.84 -6.96
N ASP A 536 21.41 -24.89 -7.69
CA ASP A 536 22.76 -25.04 -8.23
C ASP A 536 23.10 -23.90 -9.20
N GLN A 537 22.14 -23.51 -10.06
CA GLN A 537 22.33 -22.36 -10.94
C GLN A 537 22.57 -21.09 -10.13
N ALA A 538 21.74 -20.83 -9.11
CA ALA A 538 21.88 -19.65 -8.27
C ALA A 538 23.19 -19.68 -7.47
N PHE A 539 23.54 -20.78 -6.83
CA PHE A 539 24.78 -20.95 -6.09
C PHE A 539 26.01 -20.65 -6.94
N ASN A 540 26.06 -21.18 -8.16
CA ASN A 540 27.18 -20.99 -9.08
C ASN A 540 27.28 -19.55 -9.60
N THR A 541 26.19 -18.79 -9.61
CA THR A 541 26.13 -17.46 -10.24
C THR A 541 25.96 -16.30 -9.25
N GLN A 542 25.66 -16.57 -7.97
CA GLN A 542 25.32 -15.56 -6.98
C GLN A 542 26.44 -14.54 -6.71
N THR A 543 27.70 -14.98 -6.74
CA THR A 543 28.85 -14.10 -6.49
C THR A 543 29.26 -13.33 -7.75
N GLY A 544 28.69 -13.65 -8.91
CA GLY A 544 29.06 -13.09 -10.21
C GLY A 544 30.47 -13.45 -10.69
N THR A 545 31.34 -13.94 -9.80
CA THR A 545 32.75 -14.28 -10.10
C THR A 545 32.86 -15.38 -11.14
N LEU A 546 32.08 -16.46 -11.03
CA LEU A 546 32.11 -17.52 -12.03
C LEU A 546 31.71 -16.99 -13.42
N ARG A 547 30.61 -16.23 -13.50
CA ARG A 547 30.12 -15.65 -14.77
C ARG A 547 31.14 -14.68 -15.37
N ARG A 548 31.75 -13.85 -14.53
CA ARG A 548 32.76 -12.88 -14.98
C ARG A 548 34.04 -13.58 -15.43
N ALA A 549 34.48 -14.61 -14.71
CA ALA A 549 35.59 -15.47 -15.13
C ALA A 549 35.29 -16.14 -16.47
N MET A 550 34.08 -16.69 -16.66
CA MET A 550 33.67 -17.30 -17.93
C MET A 550 33.71 -16.29 -19.08
N ALA A 551 33.12 -15.10 -18.92
CA ALA A 551 33.10 -14.08 -19.96
C ALA A 551 34.50 -13.58 -20.35
N TYR A 552 35.41 -13.53 -19.37
CA TYR A 552 36.82 -13.21 -19.60
C TYR A 552 37.54 -14.34 -20.37
N LEU A 553 37.32 -15.59 -19.98
CA LEU A 553 38.00 -16.76 -20.54
C LEU A 553 37.45 -17.22 -21.90
N ASP A 554 36.14 -17.14 -22.13
CA ASP A 554 35.50 -17.45 -23.42
C ASP A 554 35.71 -16.35 -24.48
N GLY A 555 36.24 -15.20 -24.04
CA GLY A 555 36.58 -14.07 -24.89
C GLY A 555 35.40 -13.18 -25.27
N SER A 556 34.19 -13.44 -24.78
CA SER A 556 33.01 -12.59 -25.00
C SER A 556 33.19 -11.19 -24.41
N ASP A 557 33.97 -11.05 -23.32
CA ASP A 557 34.41 -9.78 -22.76
C ASP A 557 35.74 -9.93 -22.01
N ARG A 558 36.87 -9.60 -22.67
CA ARG A 558 38.22 -9.63 -22.08
C ARG A 558 38.61 -8.38 -21.27
N SER A 559 37.66 -7.52 -20.91
CA SER A 559 37.99 -6.33 -20.11
C SER A 559 38.33 -6.69 -18.66
N ASP A 560 39.17 -5.88 -18.03
CA ASP A 560 39.45 -5.98 -16.59
C ASP A 560 38.28 -5.44 -15.72
N THR A 561 37.23 -4.91 -16.36
CA THR A 561 36.08 -4.33 -15.67
C THR A 561 35.31 -5.42 -14.92
N GLY A 562 35.19 -5.26 -13.60
CA GLY A 562 34.51 -6.24 -12.74
C GLY A 562 35.36 -7.45 -12.34
N MET A 563 36.68 -7.42 -12.58
CA MET A 563 37.63 -8.46 -12.17
C MET A 563 38.25 -8.21 -10.78
N ASP A 564 37.68 -7.33 -9.96
CA ASP A 564 38.27 -6.85 -8.71
C ASP A 564 38.32 -7.89 -7.58
N ALA A 565 37.52 -8.97 -7.68
CA ALA A 565 37.50 -10.01 -6.67
C ALA A 565 38.83 -10.80 -6.67
N PRO A 566 39.40 -11.16 -5.49
CA PRO A 566 40.66 -11.90 -5.42
C PRO A 566 40.68 -13.19 -6.25
N SER A 567 39.55 -13.91 -6.32
CA SER A 567 39.40 -15.12 -7.15
C SER A 567 39.45 -14.80 -8.65
N LEU A 568 38.89 -13.67 -9.08
CA LEU A 568 38.93 -13.22 -10.47
C LEU A 568 40.31 -12.72 -10.89
N GLN A 569 41.00 -12.03 -9.99
CA GLN A 569 42.39 -11.63 -10.21
C GLN A 569 43.30 -12.84 -10.38
N LEU A 570 43.08 -13.91 -9.60
CA LEU A 570 43.77 -15.19 -9.79
C LEU A 570 43.42 -15.84 -11.14
N VAL A 571 42.18 -15.74 -11.61
CA VAL A 571 41.81 -16.20 -12.97
C VAL A 571 42.54 -15.40 -14.05
N MET A 572 42.64 -14.08 -13.93
CA MET A 572 43.43 -13.25 -14.87
C MET A 572 44.90 -13.62 -14.85
N GLU A 573 45.46 -13.80 -13.66
CA GLU A 573 46.86 -14.17 -13.48
C GLU A 573 47.14 -15.54 -14.13
N HIS A 574 46.33 -16.55 -13.83
CA HIS A 574 46.47 -17.88 -14.42
C HIS A 574 46.25 -17.86 -15.93
N PHE A 575 45.28 -17.09 -16.44
CA PHE A 575 45.10 -16.94 -17.88
C PHE A 575 46.30 -16.26 -18.54
N GLY A 576 46.88 -15.24 -17.91
CA GLY A 576 48.12 -14.61 -18.38
C GLY A 576 49.32 -15.56 -18.37
N GLN A 577 49.38 -16.48 -17.41
CA GLN A 577 50.46 -17.48 -17.29
C GLN A 577 50.31 -18.65 -18.27
N PHE A 578 49.09 -19.15 -18.48
CA PHE A 578 48.83 -20.43 -19.15
C PHE A 578 48.06 -20.30 -20.48
N GLY A 579 47.52 -19.13 -20.79
CA GLY A 579 46.84 -18.82 -22.05
C GLY A 579 45.57 -19.64 -22.30
N GLU A 580 45.24 -19.83 -23.58
CA GLU A 580 43.99 -20.47 -24.04
C GLU A 580 43.79 -21.91 -23.54
N GLN A 581 44.87 -22.62 -23.16
CA GLN A 581 44.75 -23.97 -22.61
C GLN A 581 44.13 -23.97 -21.21
N TYR A 582 44.45 -22.96 -20.40
CA TYR A 582 43.80 -22.75 -19.09
C TYR A 582 42.34 -22.34 -19.27
N ALA A 583 42.05 -21.43 -20.20
CA ALA A 583 40.66 -21.05 -20.52
C ALA A 583 39.83 -22.26 -20.95
N ALA A 584 40.32 -23.08 -21.88
CA ALA A 584 39.64 -24.28 -22.34
C ALA A 584 39.41 -25.30 -21.21
N GLY A 585 40.41 -25.51 -20.35
CA GLY A 585 40.29 -26.41 -19.19
C GLY A 585 39.30 -25.90 -18.14
N PHE A 586 39.33 -24.60 -17.84
CA PHE A 586 38.40 -23.97 -16.92
C PHE A 586 36.97 -24.03 -17.46
N LEU A 587 36.73 -23.62 -18.71
CA LEU A 587 35.40 -23.63 -19.33
C LEU A 587 34.82 -25.05 -19.43
N ALA A 588 35.63 -26.06 -19.73
CA ALA A 588 35.20 -27.46 -19.76
C ALA A 588 34.84 -28.02 -18.37
N SER A 589 35.37 -27.42 -17.29
CA SER A 589 35.08 -27.81 -15.90
C SER A 589 33.84 -27.13 -15.32
N VAL A 590 33.31 -26.10 -16.01
CA VAL A 590 32.08 -25.43 -15.63
C VAL A 590 30.91 -26.05 -16.41
N PRO A 591 29.86 -26.57 -15.74
CA PRO A 591 28.68 -27.07 -16.43
C PRO A 591 28.05 -25.95 -17.26
N GLU A 592 28.04 -26.08 -18.60
CA GLU A 592 27.41 -25.07 -19.45
C GLU A 592 25.91 -24.98 -19.14
N PRO A 593 25.32 -23.76 -19.03
CA PRO A 593 23.89 -23.58 -18.79
C PRO A 593 22.98 -24.30 -19.79
N ALA A 594 23.47 -24.58 -21.02
CA ALA A 594 22.71 -25.29 -22.05
C ALA A 594 22.58 -26.81 -21.80
N SER A 595 23.48 -27.40 -21.01
CA SER A 595 23.55 -28.86 -20.81
C SER A 595 22.58 -29.39 -19.75
N LEU A 596 22.21 -28.56 -18.76
CA LEU A 596 21.16 -28.89 -17.79
C LEU A 596 19.74 -28.85 -18.42
N GLY A 597 19.50 -27.94 -19.37
CA GLY A 597 18.23 -27.88 -20.11
C GLY A 597 18.03 -29.04 -21.10
N ALA A 598 19.11 -29.63 -21.61
CA ALA A 598 19.05 -30.75 -22.56
C ALA A 598 18.73 -32.10 -21.88
N LEU A 599 19.09 -32.29 -20.60
CA LEU A 599 18.77 -33.50 -19.85
C LEU A 599 17.26 -33.61 -19.49
N GLY A 600 16.58 -32.48 -19.27
CA GLY A 600 15.13 -32.44 -19.06
C GLY A 600 14.30 -32.80 -20.30
N LEU A 601 14.78 -32.45 -21.50
CA LEU A 601 14.09 -32.78 -22.77
C LEU A 601 14.20 -34.26 -23.16
N ILE A 602 15.24 -34.98 -22.72
CA ILE A 602 15.45 -36.39 -23.06
C ILE A 602 14.62 -37.32 -22.13
N ALA A 603 14.34 -36.91 -20.89
CA ALA A 603 13.45 -37.65 -19.99
C ALA A 603 11.97 -37.60 -20.42
N GLY A 604 11.51 -36.48 -21.00
CA GLY A 604 10.12 -36.34 -21.48
C GLY A 604 9.77 -37.20 -22.71
N VAL A 605 10.75 -37.49 -23.57
CA VAL A 605 10.52 -38.28 -24.81
C VAL A 605 10.52 -39.80 -24.54
N THR A 606 11.13 -40.26 -23.44
CA THR A 606 11.22 -41.71 -23.14
C THR A 606 10.01 -42.26 -22.36
N LEU A 607 9.18 -41.41 -21.75
CA LEU A 607 7.97 -41.84 -21.01
C LEU A 607 6.68 -41.97 -21.86
N VAL A 608 6.67 -41.52 -23.11
CA VAL A 608 5.46 -41.59 -23.98
C VAL A 608 5.36 -42.90 -24.79
N ARG A 609 6.37 -43.79 -24.76
CA ARG A 609 6.42 -44.95 -25.68
C ARG A 609 6.11 -46.33 -25.10
N ARG A 610 5.31 -46.42 -24.02
CA ARG A 610 4.85 -47.73 -23.52
C ARG A 610 3.40 -47.78 -23.06
N ARG A 611 2.47 -47.54 -23.99
CA ARG A 611 1.13 -48.17 -23.98
C ARG A 611 0.67 -48.50 -25.39
N ARG A 612 0.85 -49.76 -25.79
CA ARG A 612 0.01 -50.54 -26.73
C ARG A 612 0.57 -51.96 -26.85
N ARG A 613 -0.03 -52.88 -26.10
CA ARG A 613 -0.61 -54.14 -26.57
C ARG A 613 -1.45 -54.72 -25.45
#